data_AF-A0A1D6FGA0-F1
#
_entry.id   AF-A0A1D6FGA0-F1
#
_cell.length_a   1.000
_cell.length_b   1.000
_cell.length_c   1.000
_cell.angle_alpha   90.00
_cell.angle_beta   90.00
_cell.angle_gamma   90.00
#
_symmetry.space_group_name_H-M   'P 1'
#
loop_
_entity.id
_entity.type
_entity.pdbx_description
1 polymer ?
#
loop_
_entity_poly.entity_id
_entity_poly.type
_entity_poly.pdbx_seq_one_letter_code
_entity_poly.pdbx_strand_id
1 'polypeptide(L)'
;MSKVAGITTPNEVIHTSVWAGQKRLGQLAKWKTAEEVAALVRSLPVEEQPKQIVVTRKGMLDPLEVHLPDFPNIVIKGSELQLPFQACLKIEKFGDLILKATEPQMVLYNIYDDWLKSISSYTTFSHIVLILRALHVNNEKAKMLLKPDKTIITETHHIWPSLNDEQWLKVECALRDLILSDYAKKNNVNTSALTQSKMRDIILGAEIAPPSQQRQQIAEIEKQSRETTQLTAVTTRTTNVHGDELIITTTSPYEQQAFASKTDWRVREISATNLYLRVNHIYVNSDDIKGLVAESAVDASSDVEIHGELELGALTSSLEHPGGALGELKHARRRHPRPIPWLEEEGPQIRVLE
;
A
#
# COMPACT_ATOMS: atom_id res chain seq x y z
N MET A 1 12.37 6.88 -36.24
CA MET A 1 13.34 7.31 -35.19
C MET A 1 12.66 7.16 -33.84
N SER A 2 12.83 6.00 -33.22
CA SER A 2 12.18 5.66 -31.95
C SER A 2 12.82 6.48 -30.82
N LYS A 3 12.06 7.41 -30.23
CA LYS A 3 12.45 8.13 -29.02
C LYS A 3 12.50 7.12 -27.85
N VAL A 4 13.66 6.49 -27.66
CA VAL A 4 13.98 5.80 -26.41
C VAL A 4 14.28 6.90 -25.41
N ALA A 5 13.30 7.23 -24.58
CA ALA A 5 13.53 8.02 -23.38
C ALA A 5 14.53 7.24 -22.53
N GLY A 6 15.79 7.65 -22.57
CA GLY A 6 16.79 7.21 -21.61
C GLY A 6 16.22 7.54 -20.24
N ILE A 7 16.08 6.52 -19.39
CA ILE A 7 15.67 6.73 -18.00
C ILE A 7 16.89 7.36 -17.30
N THR A 8 17.04 8.67 -17.49
CA THR A 8 17.89 9.50 -16.64
C THR A 8 17.15 9.54 -15.32
N THR A 9 17.63 8.82 -14.31
CA THR A 9 17.08 8.94 -12.96
C THR A 9 17.80 10.09 -12.29
N PRO A 10 17.19 11.28 -12.15
CA PRO A 10 17.73 12.30 -11.27
C PRO A 10 17.77 11.71 -9.86
N ASN A 11 18.97 11.56 -9.33
CA ASN A 11 19.19 11.22 -7.94
C ASN A 11 19.42 12.52 -7.19
N GLU A 12 18.48 12.87 -6.34
CA GLU A 12 18.60 14.05 -5.49
C GLU A 12 19.14 13.69 -4.12
N VAL A 13 20.15 14.44 -3.69
CA VAL A 13 20.75 14.29 -2.37
C VAL A 13 20.11 15.29 -1.41
N ILE A 14 19.32 14.79 -0.47
CA ILE A 14 18.71 15.62 0.59
C ILE A 14 19.70 15.72 1.76
N HIS A 15 20.26 16.93 1.95
CA HIS A 15 21.24 17.18 3.00
C HIS A 15 20.64 17.18 4.42
N THR A 16 21.47 16.93 5.44
CA THR A 16 21.05 16.83 6.84
C THR A 16 20.40 18.10 7.39
N SER A 17 20.74 19.26 6.81
CA SER A 17 20.17 20.57 7.17
C SER A 17 18.65 20.64 7.01
N VAL A 18 18.06 19.89 6.09
CA VAL A 18 16.60 19.87 5.85
C VAL A 18 15.84 19.32 7.06
N TRP A 19 16.48 18.49 7.88
CA TRP A 19 15.86 17.84 9.05
C TRP A 19 16.06 18.64 10.34
N ALA A 20 16.88 19.69 10.33
CA ALA A 20 17.21 20.45 11.52
C ALA A 20 15.98 21.15 12.11
N GLY A 21 15.73 20.92 13.40
CA GLY A 21 14.60 21.53 14.13
C GLY A 21 13.22 20.95 13.81
N GLN A 22 13.13 19.91 13.00
CA GLN A 22 11.86 19.33 12.56
C GLN A 22 11.41 18.16 13.46
N LYS A 23 10.09 18.01 13.62
CA LYS A 23 9.46 16.87 14.31
C LYS A 23 8.74 15.98 13.30
N ARG A 24 8.50 14.70 13.66
CA ARG A 24 7.82 13.71 12.80
C ARG A 24 8.50 13.50 11.44
N LEU A 25 9.81 13.27 11.47
CA LEU A 25 10.68 13.13 10.28
C LEU A 25 10.18 12.10 9.26
N GLY A 26 9.54 11.01 9.71
CA GLY A 26 9.00 9.99 8.80
C GLY A 26 7.84 10.47 7.91
N GLN A 27 7.03 11.41 8.40
CA GLN A 27 6.02 12.07 7.57
C GLN A 27 6.69 13.13 6.70
N LEU A 28 7.51 14.00 7.30
CA LEU A 28 8.22 15.06 6.58
C LEU A 28 8.99 14.54 5.37
N ALA A 29 9.65 13.38 5.50
CA ALA A 29 10.40 12.79 4.40
C ALA A 29 9.53 12.49 3.17
N LYS A 30 8.30 12.04 3.37
CA LYS A 30 7.37 11.76 2.25
C LYS A 30 6.95 13.05 1.55
N TRP A 31 6.61 14.07 2.33
CA TRP A 31 6.20 15.36 1.82
C TRP A 31 7.35 16.09 1.11
N LYS A 32 8.56 16.06 1.68
CA LYS A 32 9.75 16.60 1.03
C LYS A 32 10.10 15.87 -0.27
N THR A 33 10.05 14.55 -0.29
CA THR A 33 10.23 13.81 -1.56
C THR A 33 9.20 14.21 -2.61
N ALA A 34 7.93 14.41 -2.22
CA ALA A 34 6.89 14.83 -3.17
C ALA A 34 7.09 16.27 -3.68
N GLU A 35 7.53 17.17 -2.81
CA GLU A 35 7.89 18.55 -3.16
C GLU A 35 9.01 18.58 -4.20
N GLU A 36 10.08 17.83 -3.97
CA GLU A 36 11.24 17.77 -4.88
C GLU A 36 10.90 17.10 -6.22
N VAL A 37 10.09 16.02 -6.20
CA VAL A 37 9.58 15.42 -7.44
C VAL A 37 8.76 16.44 -8.24
N ALA A 38 7.93 17.24 -7.57
CA ALA A 38 7.16 18.28 -8.24
C ALA A 38 8.04 19.43 -8.76
N ALA A 39 9.08 19.82 -8.03
CA ALA A 39 10.07 20.80 -8.48
C ALA A 39 10.81 20.31 -9.73
N LEU A 40 11.22 19.03 -9.75
CA LEU A 40 11.83 18.39 -10.90
C LEU A 40 10.88 18.41 -12.12
N VAL A 41 9.62 18.02 -11.96
CA VAL A 41 8.64 18.03 -13.07
C VAL A 41 8.44 19.45 -13.61
N ARG A 42 8.40 20.47 -12.73
CA ARG A 42 8.33 21.89 -13.12
C ARG A 42 9.58 22.37 -13.88
N SER A 43 10.76 21.80 -13.59
CA SER A 43 12.01 22.16 -14.25
C SER A 43 12.12 21.63 -15.69
N LEU A 44 11.35 20.58 -16.02
CA LEU A 44 11.38 19.95 -17.33
C LEU A 44 10.46 20.67 -18.33
N PRO A 45 10.87 20.79 -19.61
CA PRO A 45 9.99 21.29 -20.66
C PRO A 45 8.80 20.35 -20.87
N VAL A 46 7.67 20.88 -21.35
CA VAL A 46 6.39 20.16 -21.43
C VAL A 46 6.46 18.88 -22.28
N GLU A 47 7.40 18.80 -23.22
CA GLU A 47 7.65 17.63 -24.06
C GLU A 47 8.34 16.48 -23.33
N GLU A 48 9.08 16.78 -22.26
CA GLU A 48 9.83 15.82 -21.46
C GLU A 48 9.12 15.45 -20.15
N GLN A 49 8.01 16.13 -19.83
CA GLN A 49 7.22 15.82 -18.65
C GLN A 49 6.63 14.40 -18.71
N PRO A 50 6.71 13.65 -17.60
CA PRO A 50 6.24 12.27 -17.57
C PRO A 50 4.72 12.21 -17.61
N LYS A 51 4.15 11.34 -18.43
CA LYS A 51 2.69 11.09 -18.43
C LYS A 51 2.23 10.26 -17.22
N GLN A 52 3.12 9.48 -16.63
CA GLN A 52 2.81 8.61 -15.49
C GLN A 52 3.97 8.62 -14.50
N ILE A 53 3.64 8.72 -13.21
CA ILE A 53 4.59 8.58 -12.12
C ILE A 53 4.19 7.31 -11.34
N VAL A 54 5.11 6.35 -11.28
CA VAL A 54 4.90 5.09 -10.56
C VAL A 54 5.62 5.13 -9.23
N VAL A 55 4.87 4.87 -8.17
CA VAL A 55 5.32 4.99 -6.79
C VAL A 55 5.45 3.62 -6.17
N THR A 56 6.61 3.30 -5.59
CA THR A 56 6.86 1.98 -5.00
C THR A 56 6.23 1.78 -3.62
N ARG A 57 5.92 2.86 -2.90
CA ARG A 57 5.32 2.81 -1.55
C ARG A 57 3.98 3.53 -1.56
N LYS A 58 2.91 2.85 -1.13
CA LYS A 58 1.55 3.42 -1.10
C LYS A 58 1.45 4.74 -0.33
N GLY A 59 2.23 4.92 0.74
CA GLY A 59 2.23 6.15 1.54
C GLY A 59 2.83 7.39 0.86
N MET A 60 3.28 7.30 -0.40
CA MET A 60 3.74 8.42 -1.22
C MET A 60 2.69 8.89 -2.23
N LEU A 61 1.53 8.20 -2.35
CA LEU A 61 0.45 8.60 -3.24
C LEU A 61 -0.15 9.95 -2.82
N ASP A 62 -0.65 10.06 -1.59
CA ASP A 62 -1.30 11.28 -1.12
C ASP A 62 -0.38 12.52 -1.20
N PRO A 63 0.90 12.47 -0.75
CA PRO A 63 1.79 13.61 -0.89
C PRO A 63 1.99 14.04 -2.36
N LEU A 64 2.15 13.10 -3.29
CA LEU A 64 2.33 13.42 -4.71
C LEU A 64 1.07 14.01 -5.33
N GLU A 65 -0.11 13.51 -4.98
CA GLU A 65 -1.40 14.07 -5.43
C GLU A 65 -1.57 15.53 -4.97
N VAL A 66 -1.14 15.86 -3.75
CA VAL A 66 -1.21 17.22 -3.22
C VAL A 66 -0.17 18.16 -3.84
N HIS A 67 1.00 17.66 -4.22
CA HIS A 67 2.08 18.49 -4.79
C HIS A 67 2.05 18.66 -6.31
N LEU A 68 1.27 17.83 -7.03
CA LEU A 68 1.13 17.86 -8.49
C LEU A 68 -0.25 18.32 -9.03
N PRO A 69 -1.03 19.20 -8.37
CA PRO A 69 -2.33 19.64 -8.89
C PRO A 69 -2.19 20.46 -10.19
N ASP A 70 -1.04 21.10 -10.39
CA ASP A 70 -0.72 21.86 -11.61
C ASP A 70 -0.56 20.96 -12.85
N PHE A 71 -0.47 19.64 -12.67
CA PHE A 71 -0.17 18.67 -13.73
C PHE A 71 -1.28 17.62 -13.88
N PRO A 72 -2.49 18.00 -14.33
CA PRO A 72 -3.64 17.09 -14.39
C PRO A 72 -3.47 15.93 -15.38
N ASN A 73 -2.51 16.03 -16.32
CA ASN A 73 -2.22 14.99 -17.31
C ASN A 73 -1.30 13.89 -16.77
N ILE A 74 -0.72 14.05 -15.58
CA ILE A 74 0.20 13.09 -14.98
C ILE A 74 -0.58 12.11 -14.12
N VAL A 75 -0.58 10.84 -14.50
CA VAL A 75 -1.25 9.79 -13.71
C VAL A 75 -0.30 9.25 -12.66
N ILE A 76 -0.68 9.38 -11.38
CA ILE A 76 0.05 8.80 -10.26
C ILE A 76 -0.45 7.38 -10.01
N LYS A 77 0.45 6.38 -10.02
CA LYS A 77 0.09 4.97 -9.82
C LYS A 77 0.93 4.34 -8.72
N GLY A 78 0.30 3.53 -7.88
CA GLY A 78 1.01 2.66 -6.94
C GLY A 78 1.49 1.38 -7.63
N SER A 79 2.73 0.97 -7.36
CA SER A 79 3.22 -0.34 -7.74
C SER A 79 2.88 -1.38 -6.67
N GLU A 80 2.41 -2.54 -7.09
CA GLU A 80 2.27 -3.73 -6.22
C GLU A 80 3.59 -4.50 -6.11
N LEU A 81 4.55 -4.23 -7.00
CA LEU A 81 5.86 -4.87 -7.01
C LEU A 81 6.79 -4.17 -6.02
N GLN A 82 7.39 -4.96 -5.12
CA GLN A 82 8.40 -4.44 -4.20
C GLN A 82 9.77 -4.38 -4.86
N LEU A 83 9.96 -3.41 -5.76
CA LEU A 83 11.22 -3.24 -6.50
C LEU A 83 12.37 -2.82 -5.56
N PRO A 84 13.59 -3.36 -5.74
CA PRO A 84 14.67 -3.20 -4.78
C PRO A 84 15.51 -1.93 -5.02
N PHE A 85 14.91 -0.80 -5.40
CA PHE A 85 15.65 0.43 -5.70
C PHE A 85 16.46 0.99 -4.53
N GLN A 86 16.09 0.65 -3.29
CA GLN A 86 16.91 0.97 -2.11
C GLN A 86 18.32 0.35 -2.17
N ALA A 87 18.50 -0.74 -2.92
CA ALA A 87 19.80 -1.38 -3.09
C ALA A 87 20.76 -0.54 -3.95
N CYS A 88 20.27 0.47 -4.69
CA CYS A 88 21.13 1.43 -5.40
C CYS A 88 22.10 2.13 -4.42
N LEU A 89 21.67 2.41 -3.18
CA LEU A 89 22.52 3.03 -2.16
C LEU A 89 23.70 2.15 -1.73
N LYS A 90 23.67 0.83 -2.03
CA LYS A 90 24.77 -0.10 -1.73
C LYS A 90 25.89 -0.04 -2.78
N ILE A 91 25.66 0.66 -3.90
CA ILE A 91 26.65 0.90 -4.95
C ILE A 91 27.58 2.01 -4.48
N GLU A 92 28.88 1.74 -4.48
CA GLU A 92 29.92 2.64 -3.94
C GLU A 92 29.89 4.03 -4.58
N LYS A 93 29.70 4.11 -5.90
CA LYS A 93 29.62 5.39 -6.62
C LYS A 93 28.50 6.30 -6.09
N PHE A 94 27.34 5.73 -5.77
CA PHE A 94 26.22 6.48 -5.22
C PHE A 94 26.39 6.74 -3.72
N GLY A 95 26.83 5.73 -2.96
CA GLY A 95 27.07 5.86 -1.52
C GLY A 95 28.11 6.94 -1.20
N ASP A 96 29.25 6.93 -1.89
CA ASP A 96 30.31 7.91 -1.68
C ASP A 96 29.90 9.32 -2.06
N LEU A 97 29.12 9.49 -3.13
CA LEU A 97 28.62 10.79 -3.54
C LEU A 97 27.66 11.37 -2.48
N ILE A 98 26.75 10.54 -1.96
CA ILE A 98 25.78 10.96 -0.94
C ILE A 98 26.50 11.31 0.36
N LEU A 99 27.51 10.54 0.77
CA LEU A 99 28.27 10.78 2.00
C LEU A 99 29.16 12.03 1.92
N LYS A 100 29.66 12.37 0.73
CA LYS A 100 30.53 13.55 0.51
C LYS A 100 29.74 14.84 0.25
N ALA A 101 28.43 14.76 0.04
CA ALA A 101 27.63 15.94 -0.26
C ALA A 101 27.53 16.88 0.94
N THR A 102 27.96 18.13 0.75
CA THR A 102 27.90 19.20 1.75
C THR A 102 26.65 20.07 1.63
N GLU A 103 25.96 19.99 0.49
CA GLU A 103 24.75 20.74 0.17
C GLU A 103 23.75 19.88 -0.61
N PRO A 104 22.45 20.23 -0.62
CA PRO A 104 21.47 19.58 -1.48
C PRO A 104 21.84 19.76 -2.94
N GLN A 105 21.96 18.66 -3.68
CA GLN A 105 22.33 18.69 -5.09
C GLN A 105 21.58 17.62 -5.88
N MET A 106 21.20 17.97 -7.11
CA MET A 106 20.63 17.04 -8.07
C MET A 106 21.74 16.50 -8.97
N VAL A 107 21.88 15.17 -9.04
CA VAL A 107 22.89 14.51 -9.85
C VAL A 107 22.22 13.63 -10.90
N LEU A 108 22.60 13.83 -12.16
CA LEU A 108 22.12 13.05 -13.28
C LEU A 108 22.96 11.80 -13.48
N TYR A 109 22.30 10.65 -13.50
CA TYR A 109 22.90 9.37 -13.85
C TYR A 109 22.09 8.65 -14.91
N ASN A 110 22.80 7.99 -15.82
CA ASN A 110 22.22 6.97 -16.69
C ASN A 110 22.49 5.60 -16.06
N ILE A 111 21.48 5.00 -15.45
CA ILE A 111 21.61 3.69 -14.79
C ILE A 111 21.87 2.54 -15.78
N TYR A 112 21.59 2.75 -17.07
CA TYR A 112 21.77 1.75 -18.13
C TYR A 112 23.17 1.74 -18.75
N ASP A 113 24.03 2.70 -18.40
CA ASP A 113 25.30 2.92 -19.09
C ASP A 113 25.08 2.88 -20.62
N ASP A 114 25.81 2.02 -21.34
CA ASP A 114 25.76 1.88 -22.78
C ASP A 114 24.86 0.73 -23.30
N TRP A 115 24.15 0.03 -22.42
CA TRP A 115 23.41 -1.20 -22.78
C TRP A 115 22.28 -0.99 -23.79
N LEU A 116 21.73 0.22 -23.88
CA LEU A 116 20.68 0.54 -24.86
C LEU A 116 21.17 0.50 -26.31
N LYS A 117 22.49 0.43 -26.56
CA LYS A 117 23.06 0.26 -27.91
C LYS A 117 22.88 -1.16 -28.44
N SER A 118 22.96 -2.17 -27.58
CA SER A 118 22.91 -3.59 -27.96
C SER A 118 21.60 -4.28 -27.55
N ILE A 119 20.94 -3.82 -26.50
CA ILE A 119 19.82 -4.51 -25.85
C ILE A 119 18.58 -3.59 -25.77
N SER A 120 17.39 -4.19 -25.84
CA SER A 120 16.12 -3.46 -25.69
C SER A 120 15.92 -2.92 -24.26
N SER A 121 15.22 -1.79 -24.13
CA SER A 121 14.91 -1.18 -22.82
C SER A 121 14.24 -2.14 -21.83
N TYR A 122 13.37 -3.04 -22.30
CA TYR A 122 12.71 -4.05 -21.48
C TYR A 122 13.71 -5.01 -20.84
N THR A 123 14.65 -5.52 -21.64
CA THR A 123 15.68 -6.44 -21.16
C THR A 123 16.67 -5.72 -20.26
N THR A 124 17.08 -4.49 -20.60
CA THR A 124 17.96 -3.67 -19.77
C THR A 124 17.35 -3.36 -18.40
N PHE A 125 16.05 -3.04 -18.35
CA PHE A 125 15.35 -2.85 -17.08
C PHE A 125 15.29 -4.14 -16.25
N SER A 126 15.01 -5.28 -16.90
CA SER A 126 15.00 -6.59 -16.25
C SER A 126 16.37 -6.95 -15.65
N HIS A 127 17.44 -6.60 -16.37
CA HIS A 127 18.82 -6.75 -15.94
C HIS A 127 19.09 -5.96 -14.65
N ILE A 128 18.72 -4.67 -14.61
CA ILE A 128 18.89 -3.86 -13.39
C ILE A 128 18.11 -4.38 -12.21
N VAL A 129 16.85 -4.76 -12.42
CA VAL A 129 16.05 -5.31 -11.31
C VAL A 129 16.71 -6.58 -10.77
N LEU A 130 17.28 -7.43 -11.63
CA LEU A 130 18.02 -8.61 -11.21
C LEU A 130 19.26 -8.25 -10.38
N ILE A 131 20.10 -7.32 -10.85
CA ILE A 131 21.30 -6.89 -10.12
C ILE A 131 20.93 -6.26 -8.77
N LEU A 132 19.99 -5.32 -8.77
CA LEU A 132 19.54 -4.64 -7.54
C LEU A 132 18.92 -5.63 -6.55
N ARG A 133 18.17 -6.64 -7.04
CA ARG A 133 17.62 -7.69 -6.18
C ARG A 133 18.74 -8.54 -5.57
N ALA A 134 19.74 -8.92 -6.36
CA ALA A 134 20.88 -9.67 -5.86
C ALA A 134 21.67 -8.88 -4.80
N LEU A 135 21.93 -7.59 -5.03
CA LEU A 135 22.55 -6.68 -4.06
C LEU A 135 21.70 -6.49 -2.80
N HIS A 136 20.37 -6.51 -2.95
CA HIS A 136 19.46 -6.46 -1.80
C HIS A 136 19.59 -7.72 -0.93
N VAL A 137 19.59 -8.90 -1.55
CA VAL A 137 19.66 -10.22 -0.91
C VAL A 137 21.02 -10.48 -0.27
N ASN A 138 22.10 -10.38 -1.04
CA ASN A 138 23.46 -10.61 -0.57
C ASN A 138 24.44 -9.68 -1.30
N ASN A 139 24.80 -8.59 -0.61
CA ASN A 139 25.63 -7.53 -1.18
C ASN A 139 27.04 -8.04 -1.56
N GLU A 140 27.70 -8.77 -0.67
CA GLU A 140 29.07 -9.23 -0.88
C GLU A 140 29.18 -10.21 -2.04
N LYS A 141 28.32 -11.24 -2.06
CA LYS A 141 28.32 -12.22 -3.15
C LYS A 141 27.94 -11.60 -4.49
N ALA A 142 26.94 -10.72 -4.50
CA ALA A 142 26.56 -10.01 -5.73
C ALA A 142 27.72 -9.14 -6.26
N LYS A 143 28.43 -8.42 -5.40
CA LYS A 143 29.63 -7.65 -5.80
C LYS A 143 30.75 -8.53 -6.36
N MET A 144 31.00 -9.69 -5.73
CA MET A 144 31.98 -10.66 -6.24
C MET A 144 31.57 -11.23 -7.61
N LEU A 145 30.28 -11.49 -7.82
CA LEU A 145 29.77 -11.98 -9.11
C LEU A 145 29.83 -10.91 -10.22
N LEU A 146 29.63 -9.64 -9.88
CA LEU A 146 29.74 -8.53 -10.85
C LEU A 146 31.20 -8.28 -11.27
N LYS A 147 32.17 -8.53 -10.39
CA LYS A 147 33.61 -8.34 -10.65
C LYS A 147 34.37 -9.64 -10.36
N PRO A 148 34.23 -10.69 -11.20
CA PRO A 148 34.87 -11.97 -10.96
C PRO A 148 36.40 -11.91 -11.14
N ASP A 149 36.87 -11.10 -12.10
CA ASP A 149 38.29 -10.94 -12.41
C ASP A 149 38.76 -9.50 -12.21
N LYS A 150 40.00 -9.34 -11.75
CA LYS A 150 40.66 -8.02 -11.59
C LYS A 150 40.90 -7.28 -12.91
N THR A 151 40.80 -7.98 -14.04
CA THR A 151 40.96 -7.42 -15.38
C THR A 151 39.76 -6.61 -15.83
N ILE A 152 38.59 -6.84 -15.23
CA ILE A 152 37.35 -6.15 -15.57
C ILE A 152 37.32 -4.81 -14.85
N ILE A 153 37.44 -3.75 -15.63
CA ILE A 153 37.46 -2.37 -15.13
C ILE A 153 36.07 -1.77 -15.32
N THR A 154 35.63 -0.99 -14.34
CA THR A 154 34.46 -0.11 -14.47
C THR A 154 34.97 1.24 -14.95
N GLU A 155 34.45 1.72 -16.08
CA GLU A 155 34.81 3.04 -16.58
C GLU A 155 34.34 4.15 -15.63
N THR A 156 35.03 5.29 -15.64
CA THR A 156 34.77 6.39 -14.70
C THR A 156 33.36 6.95 -14.80
N HIS A 157 32.78 6.97 -16.01
CA HIS A 157 31.42 7.45 -16.27
C HIS A 157 30.37 6.33 -16.10
N HIS A 158 30.75 5.06 -16.20
CA HIS A 158 29.86 3.93 -16.00
C HIS A 158 29.61 3.59 -14.52
N ILE A 159 28.47 2.96 -14.25
CA ILE A 159 28.12 2.44 -12.93
C ILE A 159 28.49 0.96 -12.85
N TRP A 160 28.28 0.22 -13.94
CA TRP A 160 28.46 -1.22 -14.01
C TRP A 160 29.80 -1.59 -14.67
N PRO A 161 30.36 -2.78 -14.35
CA PRO A 161 31.59 -3.25 -14.99
C PRO A 161 31.40 -3.47 -16.50
N SER A 162 32.41 -3.13 -17.31
CA SER A 162 32.37 -3.33 -18.75
C SER A 162 32.60 -4.83 -19.06
N LEU A 163 31.51 -5.57 -19.27
CA LEU A 163 31.50 -7.01 -19.60
C LEU A 163 30.97 -7.23 -21.02
N ASN A 164 31.44 -8.30 -21.67
CA ASN A 164 30.90 -8.77 -22.94
C ASN A 164 29.55 -9.49 -22.74
N ASP A 165 28.75 -9.61 -23.80
CA ASP A 165 27.41 -10.23 -23.74
C ASP A 165 27.43 -11.68 -23.18
N GLU A 166 28.42 -12.49 -23.55
CA GLU A 166 28.58 -13.85 -23.01
C GLU A 166 28.92 -13.87 -21.51
N GLN A 167 29.69 -12.88 -21.05
CA GLN A 167 30.03 -12.73 -19.63
C GLN A 167 28.80 -12.26 -18.86
N TRP A 168 28.05 -11.30 -19.40
CA TRP A 168 26.79 -10.86 -18.83
C TRP A 168 25.79 -12.01 -18.68
N LEU A 169 25.66 -12.89 -19.67
CA LEU A 169 24.80 -14.06 -19.58
C LEU A 169 25.18 -14.97 -18.39
N LYS A 170 26.48 -15.19 -18.18
CA LYS A 170 26.97 -15.99 -17.04
C LYS A 170 26.70 -15.30 -15.70
N VAL A 171 26.93 -13.99 -15.62
CA VAL A 171 26.66 -13.19 -14.42
C VAL A 171 25.17 -13.16 -14.11
N GLU A 172 24.30 -12.94 -15.10
CA GLU A 172 22.84 -12.95 -14.92
C GLU A 172 22.34 -14.30 -14.38
N CYS A 173 22.81 -15.42 -14.93
CA CYS A 173 22.49 -16.75 -14.41
C CYS A 173 22.93 -16.90 -12.96
N ALA A 174 24.16 -16.51 -12.63
CA ALA A 174 24.68 -16.59 -11.27
C ALA A 174 23.91 -15.70 -10.27
N LEU A 175 23.52 -14.48 -10.68
CA LEU A 175 22.71 -13.57 -9.86
C LEU A 175 21.30 -14.12 -9.64
N ARG A 176 20.69 -14.71 -10.68
CA ARG A 176 19.40 -15.39 -10.58
C ARG A 176 19.46 -16.54 -9.58
N ASP A 177 20.47 -17.40 -9.69
CA ASP A 177 20.66 -18.54 -8.79
C ASP A 177 20.90 -18.09 -7.34
N LEU A 178 21.63 -17.00 -7.13
CA LEU A 178 21.84 -16.41 -5.80
C LEU A 178 20.50 -15.98 -5.16
N ILE A 179 19.64 -15.29 -5.91
CA ILE A 179 18.32 -14.84 -5.42
C ILE A 179 17.42 -16.04 -5.13
N LEU A 180 17.35 -17.00 -6.04
CA LEU A 180 16.49 -18.18 -5.89
C LEU A 180 16.97 -19.08 -4.75
N SER A 181 18.28 -19.23 -4.55
CA SER A 181 18.85 -19.98 -3.43
C SER A 181 18.50 -19.36 -2.08
N ASP A 182 18.56 -18.03 -1.97
CA ASP A 182 18.16 -17.33 -0.74
C ASP A 182 16.66 -17.48 -0.46
N TYR A 183 15.81 -17.33 -1.49
CA TYR A 183 14.37 -17.54 -1.37
C TYR A 183 14.02 -18.98 -0.94
N ALA A 184 14.68 -19.96 -1.56
CA ALA A 184 14.51 -21.38 -1.26
C ALA A 184 14.87 -21.69 0.20
N LYS A 185 15.98 -21.13 0.71
CA LYS A 185 16.39 -21.27 2.10
C LYS A 185 15.43 -20.62 3.09
N LYS A 186 14.94 -19.41 2.79
CA LYS A 186 14.00 -18.69 3.67
C LYS A 186 12.63 -19.37 3.76
N ASN A 187 12.16 -19.94 2.66
CA ASN A 187 10.82 -20.52 2.57
C ASN A 187 10.80 -22.05 2.63
N ASN A 188 11.96 -22.70 2.80
CA ASN A 188 12.13 -24.16 2.77
C ASN A 188 11.50 -24.80 1.51
N VAL A 189 11.71 -24.18 0.34
CA VAL A 189 11.21 -24.66 -0.96
C VAL A 189 12.39 -25.10 -1.82
N ASN A 190 12.24 -26.20 -2.56
CA ASN A 190 13.26 -26.62 -3.52
C ASN A 190 13.25 -25.71 -4.76
N THR A 191 14.41 -25.20 -5.18
CA THR A 191 14.55 -24.31 -6.33
C THR A 191 14.08 -24.96 -7.63
N SER A 192 14.28 -26.28 -7.78
CA SER A 192 13.86 -27.03 -8.98
C SER A 192 12.33 -27.16 -9.12
N ALA A 193 11.58 -26.94 -8.04
CA ALA A 193 10.12 -27.00 -8.05
C ALA A 193 9.46 -25.67 -8.47
N LEU A 194 10.25 -24.62 -8.72
CA LEU A 194 9.73 -23.31 -9.11
C LEU A 194 9.48 -23.25 -10.62
N THR A 195 8.29 -22.78 -11.02
CA THR A 195 7.96 -22.48 -12.42
C THR A 195 8.62 -21.17 -12.85
N GLN A 196 8.77 -20.95 -14.16
CA GLN A 196 9.33 -19.69 -14.71
C GLN A 196 8.55 -18.43 -14.29
N SER A 197 7.22 -18.52 -14.18
CA SER A 197 6.39 -17.44 -13.65
C SER A 197 6.75 -17.11 -12.19
N LYS A 198 6.85 -18.12 -11.32
CA LYS A 198 7.22 -17.93 -9.92
C LYS A 198 8.64 -17.37 -9.77
N MET A 199 9.60 -17.85 -10.58
CA MET A 199 10.95 -17.28 -10.57
C MET A 199 10.94 -15.79 -10.92
N ARG A 200 10.17 -15.40 -11.93
CA ARG A 200 10.00 -13.99 -12.31
C ARG A 200 9.38 -13.18 -11.18
N ASP A 201 8.32 -13.70 -10.55
CA ASP A 201 7.61 -13.03 -9.46
C ASP A 201 8.51 -12.82 -8.23
N ILE A 202 9.37 -13.79 -7.90
CA ILE A 202 10.37 -13.67 -6.82
C ILE A 202 11.34 -12.52 -7.13
N ILE A 203 11.84 -12.45 -8.36
CA ILE A 203 12.82 -11.43 -8.78
C ILE A 203 12.16 -10.04 -8.80
N LEU A 204 10.94 -9.94 -9.30
CA LEU A 204 10.16 -8.69 -9.33
C LEU A 204 9.65 -8.28 -7.95
N GLY A 205 9.63 -9.20 -6.97
CA GLY A 205 9.19 -8.93 -5.61
C GLY A 205 7.67 -8.80 -5.50
N ALA A 206 6.94 -9.62 -6.25
CA ALA A 206 5.50 -9.79 -6.06
C ALA A 206 5.22 -10.58 -4.77
N GLU A 207 4.08 -10.33 -4.13
CA GLU A 207 3.64 -11.09 -2.97
C GLU A 207 3.27 -12.51 -3.39
N ILE A 208 4.20 -13.44 -3.17
CA ILE A 208 3.94 -14.87 -3.37
C ILE A 208 3.41 -15.40 -2.05
N ALA A 209 2.14 -15.77 -2.02
CA ALA A 209 1.59 -16.55 -0.90
C ALA A 209 2.50 -17.77 -0.67
N PRO A 210 3.03 -17.99 0.54
CA PRO A 210 3.90 -19.12 0.81
C PRO A 210 3.25 -20.42 0.32
N PRO A 211 3.95 -21.28 -0.44
CA PRO A 211 3.39 -22.53 -0.91
C PRO A 211 2.91 -23.43 0.22
N SER A 212 3.50 -23.28 1.42
CA SER A 212 3.03 -23.91 2.65
C SER A 212 1.65 -23.42 3.07
N GLN A 213 1.36 -22.12 2.99
CA GLN A 213 0.03 -21.58 3.25
C GLN A 213 -0.97 -21.99 2.18
N GLN A 214 -0.59 -22.02 0.90
CA GLN A 214 -1.46 -22.58 -0.14
C GLN A 214 -1.72 -24.08 0.08
N ARG A 215 -0.69 -24.86 0.42
CA ARG A 215 -0.84 -26.30 0.73
C ARG A 215 -1.62 -26.53 2.02
N GLN A 216 -1.46 -25.67 3.04
CA GLN A 216 -2.26 -25.72 4.26
C GLN A 216 -3.70 -25.35 3.98
N GLN A 217 -3.96 -24.31 3.19
CA GLN A 217 -5.32 -23.96 2.76
C GLN A 217 -5.94 -25.09 1.94
N ILE A 218 -5.21 -25.72 1.01
CA ILE A 218 -5.69 -26.87 0.25
C ILE A 218 -5.91 -28.08 1.15
N ALA A 219 -5.00 -28.37 2.09
CA ALA A 219 -5.13 -29.47 3.03
C ALA A 219 -6.24 -29.22 4.06
N GLU A 220 -6.50 -27.97 4.43
CA GLU A 220 -7.58 -27.56 5.32
C GLU A 220 -8.92 -27.60 4.59
N ILE A 221 -8.96 -27.25 3.29
CA ILE A 221 -10.10 -27.48 2.40
C ILE A 221 -10.33 -28.98 2.18
N GLU A 222 -9.29 -29.79 2.01
CA GLU A 222 -9.40 -31.26 1.87
C GLU A 222 -9.79 -31.95 3.18
N LYS A 223 -9.31 -31.44 4.33
CA LYS A 223 -9.70 -31.92 5.64
C LYS A 223 -11.14 -31.52 5.94
N GLN A 224 -11.53 -30.29 5.61
CA GLN A 224 -12.92 -29.84 5.63
C GLN A 224 -13.77 -30.65 4.65
N SER A 225 -13.30 -31.01 3.45
CA SER A 225 -14.08 -31.82 2.51
C SER A 225 -14.27 -33.26 2.98
N ARG A 226 -13.26 -33.83 3.65
CA ARG A 226 -13.36 -35.14 4.32
C ARG A 226 -14.28 -35.10 5.54
N GLU A 227 -14.24 -34.05 6.35
CA GLU A 227 -15.18 -33.83 7.46
C GLU A 227 -16.61 -33.51 6.95
N THR A 228 -16.74 -32.86 5.79
CA THR A 228 -18.01 -32.52 5.11
C THR A 228 -18.61 -33.71 4.34
N THR A 229 -17.96 -34.87 4.31
CA THR A 229 -18.65 -36.10 3.87
C THR A 229 -19.77 -36.50 4.86
N GLN A 230 -19.84 -35.87 6.03
CA GLN A 230 -21.09 -35.73 6.78
C GLN A 230 -21.74 -34.37 6.45
N LEU A 231 -22.72 -34.39 5.55
CA LEU A 231 -23.57 -33.24 5.22
C LEU A 231 -24.41 -32.83 6.45
N THR A 232 -23.87 -31.97 7.33
CA THR A 232 -24.70 -31.22 8.30
C THR A 232 -25.25 -29.98 7.61
N ALA A 233 -26.38 -30.15 6.92
CA ALA A 233 -27.16 -29.02 6.43
C ALA A 233 -27.64 -28.19 7.63
N VAL A 234 -27.18 -26.94 7.76
CA VAL A 234 -27.64 -26.04 8.82
C VAL A 234 -28.94 -25.40 8.34
N THR A 235 -30.04 -25.72 9.03
CA THR A 235 -31.35 -25.11 8.79
C THR A 235 -31.48 -23.88 9.68
N THR A 236 -31.58 -22.70 9.08
CA THR A 236 -31.82 -21.45 9.81
C THR A 236 -33.29 -21.07 9.64
N ARG A 237 -34.00 -20.91 10.76
CA ARG A 237 -35.38 -20.40 10.77
C ARG A 237 -35.35 -18.88 10.90
N THR A 238 -35.95 -18.18 9.94
CA THR A 238 -36.10 -16.72 9.95
C THR A 238 -37.53 -16.36 9.53
N THR A 239 -38.03 -15.19 9.90
CA THR A 239 -39.39 -14.76 9.53
C THR A 239 -39.33 -13.61 8.53
N ASN A 240 -40.20 -13.64 7.51
CA ASN A 240 -40.32 -12.54 6.55
C ASN A 240 -41.11 -11.37 7.17
N VAL A 241 -41.07 -10.18 6.55
CA VAL A 241 -41.83 -8.98 6.95
C VAL A 241 -43.36 -9.20 7.04
N HIS A 242 -43.88 -10.29 6.48
CA HIS A 242 -45.29 -10.68 6.55
C HIS A 242 -45.60 -11.76 7.60
N GLY A 243 -44.62 -12.20 8.40
CA GLY A 243 -44.82 -13.15 9.49
C GLY A 243 -44.70 -14.63 9.12
N ASP A 244 -44.43 -14.95 7.85
CA ASP A 244 -44.24 -16.33 7.39
C ASP A 244 -42.84 -16.87 7.78
N GLU A 245 -42.80 -18.10 8.31
CA GLU A 245 -41.56 -18.80 8.64
C GLU A 245 -40.83 -19.27 7.37
N LEU A 246 -39.63 -18.72 7.15
CA LEU A 246 -38.67 -19.13 6.15
C LEU A 246 -37.64 -20.08 6.77
N ILE A 247 -37.62 -21.32 6.29
CA ILE A 247 -36.59 -22.31 6.65
C ILE A 247 -35.56 -22.33 5.51
N ILE A 248 -34.41 -21.70 5.74
CA ILE A 248 -33.32 -21.65 4.77
C ILE A 248 -32.32 -22.75 5.12
N THR A 249 -32.20 -23.74 4.24
CA THR A 249 -31.27 -24.86 4.37
C THR A 249 -30.02 -24.54 3.57
N THR A 250 -28.93 -24.15 4.25
CA THR A 250 -27.66 -23.86 3.59
C THR A 250 -26.80 -25.11 3.57
N THR A 251 -26.50 -25.63 2.38
CA THR A 251 -25.72 -26.87 2.18
C THR A 251 -24.27 -26.60 1.75
N SER A 252 -23.92 -25.36 1.40
CA SER A 252 -22.59 -25.01 0.88
C SER A 252 -21.75 -24.24 1.92
N PRO A 253 -20.52 -24.68 2.24
CA PRO A 253 -19.58 -23.95 3.10
C PRO A 253 -19.16 -22.58 2.54
N TYR A 254 -19.31 -22.37 1.22
CA TYR A 254 -18.95 -21.11 0.56
C TYR A 254 -19.80 -19.93 1.06
N GLU A 255 -21.07 -20.17 1.38
CA GLU A 255 -21.97 -19.14 1.92
C GLU A 255 -21.74 -18.87 3.42
N GLN A 256 -20.99 -19.75 4.11
CA GLN A 256 -20.59 -19.58 5.51
C GLN A 256 -19.24 -18.86 5.69
N GLN A 257 -18.44 -18.70 4.63
CA GLN A 257 -17.24 -17.86 4.67
C GLN A 257 -17.69 -16.41 4.83
N ALA A 258 -17.75 -15.99 6.09
CA ALA A 258 -18.13 -14.67 6.52
C ALA A 258 -17.50 -13.59 5.63
N PHE A 259 -18.36 -12.74 5.04
CA PHE A 259 -17.99 -11.42 4.53
C PHE A 259 -17.39 -10.61 5.69
N ALA A 260 -16.09 -10.79 5.96
CA ALA A 260 -15.34 -9.94 6.85
C ALA A 260 -14.93 -8.68 6.07
N SER A 261 -15.77 -7.65 6.10
CA SER A 261 -15.36 -6.32 5.64
C SER A 261 -14.16 -5.85 6.47
N LYS A 262 -13.13 -5.30 5.82
CA LYS A 262 -11.89 -4.80 6.46
C LYS A 262 -12.12 -3.79 7.60
N THR A 263 -13.27 -3.15 7.61
CA THR A 263 -13.79 -2.38 8.74
C THR A 263 -14.71 -3.26 9.56
N ASP A 264 -14.33 -3.51 10.81
CA ASP A 264 -15.13 -4.21 11.82
C ASP A 264 -16.32 -3.32 12.29
N TRP A 265 -17.18 -2.96 11.34
CA TRP A 265 -18.36 -2.11 11.58
C TRP A 265 -19.31 -2.78 12.56
N ARG A 266 -19.36 -4.12 12.56
CA ARG A 266 -20.22 -4.91 13.42
C ARG A 266 -19.82 -4.80 14.89
N VAL A 267 -18.53 -4.95 15.22
CA VAL A 267 -18.06 -4.72 16.58
C VAL A 267 -18.28 -3.26 16.99
N ARG A 268 -18.08 -2.31 16.07
CA ARG A 268 -18.34 -0.89 16.34
C ARG A 268 -19.82 -0.61 16.62
N GLU A 269 -20.74 -1.18 15.84
CA GLU A 269 -22.18 -1.03 16.02
C GLU A 269 -22.65 -1.65 17.35
N ILE A 270 -22.20 -2.87 17.66
CA ILE A 270 -22.48 -3.52 18.95
C ILE A 270 -21.88 -2.73 20.11
N SER A 271 -20.72 -2.08 19.93
CA SER A 271 -20.16 -1.22 20.97
C SER A 271 -20.93 0.09 21.12
N ALA A 272 -21.50 0.62 20.03
CA ALA A 272 -22.24 1.87 20.03
C ALA A 272 -23.59 1.73 20.76
N THR A 273 -24.21 0.55 20.77
CA THR A 273 -25.41 0.30 21.60
C THR A 273 -25.14 0.42 23.09
N ASN A 274 -23.89 0.33 23.54
CA ASN A 274 -23.47 0.51 24.94
C ASN A 274 -23.05 1.95 25.26
N LEU A 275 -23.18 2.91 24.32
CA LEU A 275 -22.75 4.29 24.54
C LEU A 275 -23.55 4.99 25.65
N TYR A 276 -24.82 4.62 25.84
CA TYR A 276 -25.67 5.18 26.90
C TYR A 276 -25.10 4.92 28.31
N LEU A 277 -24.33 3.85 28.52
CA LEU A 277 -23.68 3.57 29.80
C LEU A 277 -22.65 4.64 30.19
N ARG A 278 -22.12 5.40 29.21
CA ARG A 278 -21.20 6.51 29.47
C ARG A 278 -21.88 7.74 30.06
N VAL A 279 -23.20 7.84 29.95
CA VAL A 279 -24.01 8.94 30.51
C VAL A 279 -24.01 8.92 32.05
N ASN A 280 -23.73 7.77 32.67
CA ASN A 280 -23.60 7.65 34.13
C ASN A 280 -22.38 8.40 34.69
N HIS A 281 -21.38 8.70 33.86
CA HIS A 281 -20.14 9.37 34.25
C HIS A 281 -19.83 10.52 33.29
N ILE A 282 -20.56 11.62 33.45
CA ILE A 282 -20.32 12.86 32.71
C ILE A 282 -19.44 13.77 33.57
N TYR A 283 -18.25 14.08 33.06
CA TYR A 283 -17.35 15.06 33.67
C TYR A 283 -17.51 16.39 32.93
N VAL A 284 -17.92 17.42 33.65
CA VAL A 284 -17.99 18.79 33.12
C VAL A 284 -16.68 19.49 33.42
N ASN A 285 -16.08 20.12 32.41
CA ASN A 285 -14.88 20.92 32.62
C ASN A 285 -15.27 22.22 33.35
N SER A 286 -14.80 22.39 34.58
CA SER A 286 -15.15 23.52 35.45
C SER A 286 -14.52 24.85 35.05
N ASP A 287 -13.55 24.84 34.13
CA ASP A 287 -12.86 26.07 33.71
C ASP A 287 -13.77 27.00 32.88
N ASP A 288 -14.78 26.47 32.19
CA ASP A 288 -15.77 27.27 31.44
C ASP A 288 -16.80 27.98 32.36
N ILE A 289 -16.93 27.52 33.61
CA ILE A 289 -17.89 28.08 34.60
C ILE A 289 -17.29 29.31 35.30
N LYS A 290 -15.97 29.35 35.49
CA LYS A 290 -15.29 30.47 36.15
C LYS A 290 -15.36 31.78 35.36
N GLY A 291 -15.48 31.71 34.03
CA GLY A 291 -15.64 32.89 33.17
C GLY A 291 -17.00 33.58 33.34
N LEU A 292 -18.07 32.84 33.63
CA LEU A 292 -19.42 33.38 33.78
C LEU A 292 -19.72 33.92 35.19
N VAL A 293 -19.09 33.36 36.22
CA VAL A 293 -19.26 33.81 37.61
C VAL A 293 -18.48 35.11 37.88
N ALA A 294 -17.36 35.34 37.18
CA ALA A 294 -16.58 36.56 37.31
C ALA A 294 -17.31 37.82 36.80
N GLU A 295 -18.32 37.67 35.95
CA GLU A 295 -19.12 38.80 35.41
C GLU A 295 -20.39 39.08 36.25
N SER A 296 -20.70 38.22 37.23
CA SER A 296 -21.90 38.33 38.08
C SER A 296 -21.60 38.51 39.57
N ALA A 297 -20.37 38.32 40.04
CA ALA A 297 -19.98 38.56 41.42
C ALA A 297 -19.62 40.03 41.70
N VAL A 298 -20.64 40.90 41.62
CA VAL A 298 -20.63 42.21 42.28
C VAL A 298 -21.86 42.33 43.20
N ASP A 299 -22.15 41.31 44.00
CA ASP A 299 -22.82 41.50 45.30
C ASP A 299 -22.93 40.19 46.08
N ALA A 300 -23.01 40.35 47.40
CA ALA A 300 -23.37 39.36 48.42
C ALA A 300 -22.27 38.38 48.89
N SER A 301 -21.63 38.82 49.98
CA SER A 301 -21.07 38.01 51.06
C SER A 301 -22.16 37.14 51.71
N SER A 302 -22.03 35.82 51.66
CA SER A 302 -22.37 34.89 52.76
C SER A 302 -22.06 33.44 52.37
N ASP A 303 -21.42 32.72 53.28
CA ASP A 303 -21.18 31.27 53.21
C ASP A 303 -22.48 30.49 52.94
N VAL A 304 -22.49 29.68 51.87
CA VAL A 304 -23.48 28.63 51.65
C VAL A 304 -22.73 27.39 51.13
N GLU A 305 -22.59 26.38 51.98
CA GLU A 305 -22.27 25.02 51.56
C GLU A 305 -23.45 24.48 50.74
N ILE A 306 -23.22 24.20 49.45
CA ILE A 306 -24.20 23.54 48.59
C ILE A 306 -23.83 22.06 48.47
N HIS A 307 -24.38 21.24 49.36
CA HIS A 307 -24.60 19.82 49.09
C HIS A 307 -25.80 19.70 48.15
N GLY A 308 -25.56 19.37 46.88
CA GLY A 308 -26.61 19.10 45.89
C GLY A 308 -26.59 17.64 45.44
N GLU A 309 -27.32 16.78 46.13
CA GLU A 309 -27.86 15.55 45.52
C GLU A 309 -28.95 15.98 44.54
N LEU A 310 -28.75 15.71 43.25
CA LEU A 310 -29.79 15.84 42.24
C LEU A 310 -30.56 14.51 42.17
N GLU A 311 -31.62 14.39 42.99
CA GLU A 311 -32.69 13.44 42.72
C GLU A 311 -33.44 13.90 41.45
N LEU A 312 -33.23 13.20 40.34
CA LEU A 312 -34.07 13.33 39.16
C LEU A 312 -35.40 12.62 39.44
N GLY A 313 -36.40 13.41 39.84
CA GLY A 313 -37.79 12.99 39.98
C GLY A 313 -38.31 12.30 38.72
N ALA A 314 -39.08 11.23 38.94
CA ALA A 314 -39.76 10.48 37.90
C ALA A 314 -40.64 11.39 37.04
N LEU A 315 -40.17 11.73 35.83
CA LEU A 315 -41.02 12.23 34.76
C LEU A 315 -41.70 11.04 34.10
N THR A 316 -42.93 10.76 34.52
CA THR A 316 -43.87 9.98 33.74
C THR A 316 -44.29 10.81 32.53
N SER A 317 -43.56 10.71 31.44
CA SER A 317 -44.02 11.11 30.11
C SER A 317 -43.93 9.89 29.20
N SER A 318 -45.06 9.51 28.62
CA SER A 318 -45.20 8.45 27.61
C SER A 318 -44.02 8.46 26.63
N LEU A 319 -43.44 7.28 26.41
CA LEU A 319 -42.47 7.03 25.34
C LEU A 319 -43.14 7.28 23.98
N GLU A 320 -43.17 8.53 23.53
CA GLU A 320 -43.28 8.82 22.11
C GLU A 320 -41.89 8.61 21.50
N HIS A 321 -41.82 7.67 20.56
CA HIS A 321 -40.61 7.32 19.84
C HIS A 321 -39.83 8.56 19.37
N PRO A 322 -38.54 8.71 19.72
CA PRO A 322 -37.69 9.61 18.96
C PRO A 322 -37.56 8.99 17.57
N GLY A 323 -38.19 9.63 16.60
CA GLY A 323 -38.13 9.30 15.18
C GLY A 323 -36.69 9.32 14.69
N GLY A 324 -36.02 8.18 14.77
CA GLY A 324 -34.81 7.90 14.02
C GLY A 324 -35.18 7.58 12.58
N ALA A 325 -34.70 8.39 11.64
CA ALA A 325 -34.35 8.02 10.26
C ALA A 325 -35.29 7.09 9.45
N LEU A 326 -36.59 7.06 9.76
CA LEU A 326 -37.62 6.31 9.04
C LEU A 326 -38.81 7.17 8.61
N GLY A 327 -38.76 8.49 8.90
CA GLY A 327 -39.75 9.48 8.45
C GLY A 327 -39.48 10.06 7.05
N GLU A 328 -38.24 10.01 6.56
CA GLU A 328 -37.87 10.59 5.24
C GLU A 328 -37.82 9.59 4.08
N LEU A 329 -38.25 8.34 4.30
CA LEU A 329 -38.36 7.33 3.24
C LEU A 329 -39.79 7.14 2.69
N LYS A 330 -40.75 8.00 3.07
CA LYS A 330 -42.15 7.93 2.59
C LYS A 330 -42.55 8.95 1.51
N HIS A 331 -41.65 9.81 1.02
CA HIS A 331 -41.99 10.79 -0.03
C HIS A 331 -41.17 10.73 -1.32
N ALA A 332 -40.34 9.71 -1.55
CA ALA A 332 -39.60 9.57 -2.81
C ALA A 332 -39.93 8.26 -3.55
N ARG A 333 -41.20 8.07 -3.91
CA ARG A 333 -41.57 7.13 -4.98
C ARG A 333 -42.01 7.93 -6.21
N ARG A 334 -41.24 7.75 -7.30
CA ARG A 334 -41.47 8.08 -8.72
C ARG A 334 -40.45 9.07 -9.28
N ARG A 335 -39.35 8.50 -9.79
CA ARG A 335 -38.81 8.76 -11.14
C ARG A 335 -37.78 7.66 -11.44
N HIS A 336 -38.12 6.78 -12.37
CA HIS A 336 -37.20 5.80 -12.95
C HIS A 336 -36.05 6.50 -13.68
N PRO A 337 -34.82 5.97 -13.61
CA PRO A 337 -33.90 5.99 -14.73
C PRO A 337 -33.81 4.59 -15.36
N ARG A 338 -33.74 4.58 -16.69
CA ARG A 338 -33.63 3.40 -17.57
C ARG A 338 -32.27 2.69 -17.40
N PRO A 339 -32.17 1.39 -17.77
CA PRO A 339 -30.95 0.61 -17.62
C PRO A 339 -29.98 0.85 -18.78
N ILE A 340 -28.67 0.85 -18.51
CA ILE A 340 -27.62 0.67 -19.53
C ILE A 340 -26.74 -0.51 -19.09
N PRO A 341 -26.39 -1.40 -20.03
CA PRO A 341 -26.06 -2.80 -19.79
C PRO A 341 -24.57 -3.02 -19.52
N TRP A 342 -24.18 -4.29 -19.41
CA TRP A 342 -22.84 -4.89 -19.46
C TRP A 342 -22.35 -5.53 -18.15
N LEU A 343 -22.91 -6.70 -17.84
CA LEU A 343 -22.10 -7.85 -17.46
C LEU A 343 -22.86 -9.17 -17.76
N GLU A 344 -22.79 -9.65 -18.99
CA GLU A 344 -22.86 -11.08 -19.33
C GLU A 344 -21.75 -11.30 -20.35
N GLU A 345 -20.65 -11.90 -19.88
CA GLU A 345 -20.22 -13.25 -20.28
C GLU A 345 -19.74 -13.32 -21.73
N GLU A 346 -18.45 -13.55 -21.92
CA GLU A 346 -17.91 -14.71 -22.65
C GLU A 346 -16.38 -14.67 -22.62
N GLY A 347 -15.79 -15.70 -22.01
CA GLY A 347 -14.59 -16.47 -22.38
C GLY A 347 -13.30 -15.85 -22.97
N PRO A 348 -12.19 -16.60 -22.90
CA PRO A 348 -10.88 -16.13 -23.32
C PRO A 348 -10.72 -16.18 -24.85
N GLN A 349 -10.25 -15.10 -25.47
CA GLN A 349 -9.70 -15.15 -26.83
C GLN A 349 -8.35 -14.43 -26.91
N ILE A 350 -7.33 -15.26 -27.05
CA ILE A 350 -6.05 -14.92 -27.68
C ILE A 350 -6.34 -14.41 -29.10
N ARG A 351 -5.85 -13.22 -29.47
CA ARG A 351 -5.43 -12.92 -30.85
C ARG A 351 -4.24 -11.96 -30.88
N VAL A 352 -3.21 -12.44 -31.58
CA VAL A 352 -2.10 -11.72 -32.20
C VAL A 352 -2.63 -10.84 -33.35
N LEU A 353 -1.86 -9.79 -33.71
CA LEU A 353 -1.68 -9.11 -35.01
C LEU A 353 -1.42 -7.61 -34.70
N GLU A 354 -0.43 -6.90 -35.25
CA GLU A 354 0.72 -7.19 -36.11
C GLU A 354 1.82 -6.18 -35.72
#